data_AF-A0A173SKD2-F1
#
_entry.id   AF-A0A173SKD2-F1
#
_cell.length_a   1.000
_cell.length_b   1.000
_cell.length_c   1.000
_cell.angle_alpha   90.00
_cell.angle_beta   90.00
_cell.angle_gamma   90.00
#
_symmetry.space_group_name_H-M   'P 1'
#
loop_
_entity.id
_entity.type
_entity.pdbx_description
1 polymer ?
#
loop_
_entity_poly.entity_id
_entity_poly.type
_entity_poly.pdbx_seq_one_letter_code
_entity_poly.pdbx_strand_id
1 'polypeptide(L)'
;MMEEDAQMSLLPDAVAATQMTMTDEEEIDLSEYEIVRPEFFAHIKEPALTVNVDKIGVNTACVRLMPDVEYVQILVNRKEKKLLLKPCDEIEITGYRWGKTKEGKRYPTQRTGELFVLTICELMDWNPDYRYKVLGKMVQANGTSLIAFDLTSSECFPKVVNRDGKKISSRQSIFAEQWSGKFGPTYSESRRSLEVKTFDNYTVITVNGKKTEVHPQAQSQQQGSMGDPL
;
A
#
# COMPACT_ATOMS: atom_id res chain seq x y z
N MET A 1 -13.79 -68.01 23.63
CA MET A 1 -12.43 -68.59 23.61
C MET A 1 -11.83 -68.13 22.29
N MET A 2 -10.79 -67.30 22.37
CA MET A 2 -9.86 -66.88 21.29
C MET A 2 -10.46 -66.09 20.11
N GLU A 3 -9.85 -65.05 19.56
CA GLU A 3 -8.60 -64.34 19.81
C GLU A 3 -8.68 -62.98 19.10
N GLU A 4 -8.02 -62.00 19.70
CA GLU A 4 -7.75 -60.65 19.22
C GLU A 4 -6.43 -60.70 18.45
N ASP A 5 -6.37 -60.21 17.21
CA ASP A 5 -5.06 -59.97 16.56
C ASP A 5 -5.10 -58.83 15.53
N ALA A 6 -4.38 -57.77 15.93
CA ALA A 6 -3.38 -57.01 15.18
C ALA A 6 -3.78 -56.19 13.92
N GLN A 7 -3.67 -54.88 14.13
CA GLN A 7 -3.45 -53.79 13.18
C GLN A 7 -2.54 -54.13 11.98
N MET A 8 -2.94 -53.67 10.80
CA MET A 8 -1.99 -53.29 9.75
C MET A 8 -2.42 -51.96 9.12
N SER A 9 -1.84 -50.87 9.63
CA SER A 9 -1.90 -49.53 9.05
C SER A 9 -1.03 -49.47 7.80
N LEU A 10 -1.64 -49.35 6.63
CA LEU A 10 -0.95 -48.97 5.40
C LEU A 10 -1.00 -47.44 5.27
N LEU A 11 0.05 -46.77 5.74
CA LEU A 11 0.36 -45.39 5.33
C LEU A 11 1.45 -45.48 4.25
N PRO A 12 1.31 -44.76 3.12
CA PRO A 12 2.29 -44.78 2.05
C PRO A 12 3.58 -44.06 2.45
N ASP A 13 4.68 -44.52 1.85
CA ASP A 13 6.06 -44.07 2.05
C ASP A 13 6.20 -42.55 2.19
N ALA A 14 6.87 -42.15 3.26
CA ALA A 14 7.32 -40.79 3.47
C ALA A 14 8.24 -40.40 2.31
N VAL A 15 7.74 -39.53 1.43
CA VAL A 15 8.53 -38.84 0.42
C VAL A 15 9.66 -38.13 1.16
N ALA A 16 10.90 -38.61 0.97
CA ALA A 16 12.08 -38.03 1.57
C ALA A 16 12.14 -36.54 1.21
N ALA A 17 11.93 -35.68 2.19
CA ALA A 17 12.15 -34.25 2.05
C ALA A 17 13.65 -34.07 1.77
N THR A 18 14.00 -33.80 0.51
CA THR A 18 15.35 -33.41 0.14
C THR A 18 15.62 -32.07 0.83
N GLN A 19 16.38 -32.10 1.93
CA GLN A 19 16.86 -30.88 2.57
C GLN A 19 17.83 -30.20 1.59
N MET A 20 17.43 -29.03 1.09
CA MET A 20 18.33 -28.13 0.37
C MET A 20 19.38 -27.61 1.36
N THR A 21 20.53 -28.27 1.44
CA THR A 21 21.71 -27.74 2.12
C THR A 21 22.39 -26.73 1.19
N MET A 22 22.07 -25.45 1.37
CA MET A 22 22.87 -24.37 0.79
C MET A 22 24.22 -24.38 1.52
N THR A 23 25.30 -24.67 0.80
CA THR A 23 26.65 -24.53 1.34
C THR A 23 27.02 -23.04 1.37
N ASP A 24 27.75 -22.59 2.39
CA ASP A 24 28.06 -21.16 2.65
C ASP A 24 28.89 -20.46 1.54
N GLU A 25 29.17 -21.12 0.41
CA GLU A 25 30.03 -20.63 -0.66
C GLU A 25 29.30 -20.32 -1.98
N GLU A 26 28.00 -20.63 -2.10
CA GLU A 26 27.21 -20.24 -3.29
C GLU A 26 26.57 -18.87 -3.09
N GLU A 27 27.10 -17.85 -3.77
CA GLU A 27 26.44 -16.55 -3.88
C GLU A 27 25.12 -16.72 -4.64
N ILE A 28 23.99 -16.58 -3.92
CA ILE A 28 22.66 -16.71 -4.51
C ILE A 28 22.39 -15.46 -5.36
N ASP A 29 22.38 -15.63 -6.69
CA ASP A 29 21.96 -14.58 -7.61
C ASP A 29 20.44 -14.36 -7.52
N LEU A 30 20.04 -13.20 -7.01
CA LEU A 30 18.65 -12.82 -6.85
C LEU A 30 18.02 -12.21 -8.12
N SER A 31 18.80 -12.01 -9.18
CA SER A 31 18.42 -11.21 -10.36
C SER A 31 17.06 -11.59 -10.98
N GLU A 32 16.77 -12.88 -11.09
CA GLU A 32 15.54 -13.44 -11.70
C GLU A 32 14.42 -13.73 -10.69
N TYR A 33 14.66 -13.51 -9.39
CA TYR A 33 13.62 -13.68 -8.37
C TYR A 33 12.58 -12.56 -8.49
N GLU A 34 11.29 -12.92 -8.55
CA GLU A 34 10.21 -11.96 -8.54
C GLU A 34 9.91 -11.46 -7.12
N ILE A 35 9.78 -10.14 -6.99
CA ILE A 35 9.31 -9.52 -5.75
C ILE A 35 7.79 -9.63 -5.72
N VAL A 36 7.27 -10.46 -4.81
CA VAL A 36 5.83 -10.63 -4.66
C VAL A 36 5.16 -9.31 -4.28
N ARG A 37 4.18 -8.91 -5.08
CA ARG A 37 3.33 -7.74 -4.81
C ARG A 37 2.57 -7.91 -3.49
N PRO A 38 2.68 -6.96 -2.55
CA PRO A 38 1.94 -7.02 -1.30
C PRO A 38 0.44 -7.22 -1.52
N GLU A 39 -0.13 -6.62 -2.58
CA GLU A 39 -1.54 -6.65 -2.98
C GLU A 39 -2.14 -8.06 -3.12
N PHE A 40 -1.31 -9.10 -3.23
CA PHE A 40 -1.75 -10.49 -3.28
C PHE A 40 -2.13 -11.08 -1.91
N PHE A 41 -1.75 -10.40 -0.82
CA PHE A 41 -2.00 -10.87 0.55
C PHE A 41 -3.21 -10.19 1.20
N ALA A 42 -3.67 -10.72 2.34
CA ALA A 42 -4.75 -10.12 3.09
C ALA A 42 -4.28 -8.90 3.90
N HIS A 43 -4.73 -7.70 3.52
CA HIS A 43 -4.29 -6.46 4.17
C HIS A 43 -5.06 -6.12 5.44
N ILE A 44 -4.63 -6.73 6.54
CA ILE A 44 -5.23 -6.53 7.86
C ILE A 44 -4.47 -5.47 8.65
N LYS A 45 -3.15 -5.41 8.50
CA LYS A 45 -2.26 -4.56 9.32
C LYS A 45 -1.66 -3.39 8.53
N GLU A 46 -1.73 -3.46 7.22
CA GLU A 46 -1.24 -2.47 6.29
C GLU A 46 -2.28 -1.35 6.13
N PRO A 47 -1.86 -0.08 6.08
CA PRO A 47 -2.77 1.03 5.76
C PRO A 47 -3.47 0.78 4.43
N ALA A 48 -4.78 0.96 4.38
CA ALA A 48 -5.52 0.80 3.13
C ALA A 48 -6.62 1.85 3.01
N LEU A 49 -6.70 2.46 1.83
CA LEU A 49 -7.82 3.28 1.37
C LEU A 49 -8.83 2.37 0.66
N THR A 50 -10.10 2.64 0.88
CA THR A 50 -11.21 2.04 0.13
C THR A 50 -11.98 3.16 -0.55
N VAL A 51 -12.18 3.03 -1.86
CA VAL A 51 -13.08 3.86 -2.67
C VAL A 51 -14.25 2.98 -3.07
N ASN A 52 -15.48 3.42 -2.80
CA ASN A 52 -16.66 2.59 -3.02
C ASN A 52 -17.88 3.45 -3.33
N VAL A 53 -18.40 3.36 -4.56
CA VAL A 53 -19.63 4.01 -5.03
C VAL A 53 -19.69 5.51 -4.73
N ASP A 54 -20.17 5.88 -3.54
CA ASP A 54 -20.41 7.26 -3.12
C ASP A 54 -19.50 7.69 -1.97
N LYS A 55 -18.62 6.81 -1.49
CA LYS A 55 -17.84 7.05 -0.28
C LYS A 55 -16.42 6.54 -0.34
N ILE A 56 -15.61 7.14 0.52
CA ILE A 56 -14.27 6.70 0.82
C ILE A 56 -14.14 6.36 2.30
N GLY A 57 -13.15 5.53 2.62
CA GLY A 57 -12.77 5.25 3.99
C GLY A 57 -11.41 4.62 4.06
N VAL A 58 -10.83 4.61 5.24
CA VAL A 58 -9.59 3.88 5.50
C VAL A 58 -9.84 2.71 6.44
N ASN A 59 -8.94 1.74 6.46
CA ASN A 59 -9.00 0.66 7.45
C ASN A 59 -8.45 1.12 8.81
N THR A 60 -8.57 0.23 9.80
CA THR A 60 -8.13 0.51 11.17
C THR A 60 -6.63 0.70 11.30
N ALA A 61 -5.82 0.13 10.41
CA ALA A 61 -4.37 0.33 10.40
C ALA A 61 -4.00 1.81 10.22
N CYS A 62 -4.69 2.52 9.32
CA CYS A 62 -4.44 3.94 9.08
C CYS A 62 -4.58 4.80 10.34
N VAL A 63 -5.71 4.69 11.05
CA VAL A 63 -5.93 5.49 12.27
C VAL A 63 -5.05 5.06 13.44
N ARG A 64 -4.58 3.80 13.45
CA ARG A 64 -3.64 3.31 14.48
C ARG A 64 -2.20 3.77 14.24
N LEU A 65 -1.81 4.06 13.00
CA LEU A 65 -0.50 4.65 12.70
C LEU A 65 -0.36 6.07 13.23
N MET A 66 -1.48 6.80 13.33
CA MET A 66 -1.52 8.19 13.81
C MET A 66 -2.58 8.30 14.92
N PRO A 67 -2.30 7.73 16.11
CA PRO A 67 -3.29 7.57 17.17
C PRO A 67 -3.77 8.91 17.76
N ASP A 68 -2.98 9.97 17.62
CA ASP A 68 -3.27 11.30 18.17
C ASP A 68 -3.87 12.26 17.14
N VAL A 69 -4.01 11.84 15.87
CA VAL A 69 -4.51 12.69 14.79
C VAL A 69 -6.02 12.54 14.66
N GLU A 70 -6.79 13.56 15.05
CA GLU A 70 -8.26 13.56 14.93
C GLU A 70 -8.77 13.99 13.55
N TYR A 71 -8.06 14.90 12.88
CA TYR A 71 -8.46 15.49 11.60
C TYR A 71 -7.37 15.31 10.55
N VAL A 72 -7.77 15.07 9.30
CA VAL A 72 -6.87 15.02 8.15
C VAL A 72 -7.44 15.79 6.97
N GLN A 73 -6.55 16.33 6.15
CA GLN A 73 -6.84 16.82 4.80
C GLN A 73 -6.58 15.71 3.79
N ILE A 74 -7.44 15.63 2.77
CA ILE A 74 -7.25 14.77 1.60
C ILE A 74 -6.58 15.59 0.50
N LEU A 75 -5.38 15.19 0.09
CA LEU A 75 -4.66 15.83 -1.00
C LEU A 75 -4.58 14.86 -2.18
N VAL A 76 -4.85 15.32 -3.39
CA VAL A 76 -4.79 14.49 -4.61
C VAL A 76 -3.82 15.12 -5.61
N ASN A 77 -2.80 14.36 -5.99
CA ASN A 77 -1.93 14.71 -7.11
C ASN A 77 -2.43 13.98 -8.36
N ARG A 78 -3.07 14.71 -9.28
CA ARG A 78 -3.62 14.15 -10.52
C ARG A 78 -2.55 13.62 -11.47
N LYS A 79 -1.38 14.28 -11.53
CA LYS A 79 -0.28 13.91 -12.44
C LYS A 79 0.38 12.60 -11.99
N GLU A 80 0.70 12.51 -10.71
CA GLU A 80 1.34 11.32 -10.13
C GLU A 80 0.35 10.23 -9.73
N LYS A 81 -0.96 10.50 -9.83
CA LYS A 81 -2.04 9.59 -9.41
C LYS A 81 -1.87 9.12 -7.97
N LYS A 82 -1.58 10.06 -7.07
CA LYS A 82 -1.41 9.81 -5.63
C LYS A 82 -2.47 10.51 -4.81
N LEU A 83 -2.87 9.88 -3.72
CA LEU A 83 -3.70 10.47 -2.67
C LEU A 83 -2.94 10.47 -1.35
N LEU A 84 -2.94 11.59 -0.65
CA LEU A 84 -2.31 11.73 0.66
C LEU A 84 -3.36 12.07 1.72
N LEU A 85 -3.21 11.47 2.90
CA LEU A 85 -3.89 11.90 4.12
C LEU A 85 -2.87 12.63 4.99
N LYS A 86 -3.03 13.95 5.06
CA LYS A 86 -2.16 14.84 5.81
C LYS A 86 -2.86 15.27 7.11
N PRO A 87 -2.26 15.08 8.29
CA PRO A 87 -2.80 15.64 9.53
C PRO A 87 -3.06 17.15 9.44
N CYS A 88 -4.14 17.59 10.07
CA CYS A 88 -4.49 19.00 10.19
C CYS A 88 -5.18 19.30 11.51
N ASP A 89 -5.29 20.58 11.83
CA ASP A 89 -6.01 21.04 13.02
C ASP A 89 -7.54 21.02 12.79
N GLU A 90 -8.30 21.04 13.89
CA GLU A 90 -9.77 21.08 13.84
C GLU A 90 -10.33 22.36 13.21
N ILE A 91 -9.59 23.47 13.33
CA ILE A 91 -9.99 24.78 12.77
C ILE A 91 -9.86 24.84 11.24
N GLU A 92 -9.14 23.88 10.65
CA GLU A 92 -8.94 23.81 9.20
C GLU A 92 -10.25 23.40 8.51
N ILE A 93 -10.83 24.33 7.73
CA ILE A 93 -12.12 24.13 7.06
C ILE A 93 -12.12 22.96 6.07
N THR A 94 -10.95 22.66 5.52
CA THR A 94 -10.75 21.54 4.58
C THR A 94 -10.44 20.20 5.27
N GLY A 95 -10.30 20.23 6.60
CA GLY A 95 -10.08 19.05 7.42
C GLY A 95 -11.37 18.26 7.61
N TYR A 96 -11.24 16.93 7.69
CA TYR A 96 -12.35 16.07 8.10
C TYR A 96 -11.91 15.11 9.20
N ARG A 97 -12.84 14.81 10.10
CA ARG A 97 -12.63 13.84 11.15
C ARG A 97 -12.63 12.42 10.58
N TRP A 98 -11.46 11.80 10.56
CA TRP A 98 -11.22 10.49 9.92
C TRP A 98 -11.22 9.29 10.88
N GLY A 99 -11.33 9.55 12.18
CA GLY A 99 -11.32 8.51 13.21
C GLY A 99 -12.18 8.87 14.41
N LYS A 100 -12.52 7.85 15.20
CA LYS A 100 -13.20 7.96 16.49
C LYS A 100 -12.64 6.95 17.48
N THR A 101 -12.65 7.32 18.76
CA THR A 101 -12.23 6.43 19.85
C THR A 101 -13.46 5.91 20.58
N LYS A 102 -13.54 4.58 20.75
CA LYS A 102 -14.56 3.90 21.55
C LYS A 102 -13.87 2.85 22.43
N GLU A 103 -14.09 2.89 23.74
CA GLU A 103 -13.51 1.93 24.70
C GLU A 103 -11.97 1.82 24.57
N GLY A 104 -11.29 2.96 24.44
CA GLY A 104 -9.83 3.00 24.26
C GLY A 104 -9.31 2.47 22.91
N LYS A 105 -10.20 2.07 21.99
CA LYS A 105 -9.84 1.60 20.65
C LYS A 105 -10.20 2.64 19.60
N ARG A 106 -9.26 2.89 18.68
CA ARG A 106 -9.44 3.82 17.57
C ARG A 106 -10.03 3.10 16.35
N TYR A 107 -11.04 3.71 15.73
CA TYR A 107 -11.76 3.20 14.58
C TYR A 107 -11.84 4.28 13.49
N PRO A 108 -11.70 3.92 12.21
CA PRO A 108 -11.84 4.87 11.12
C PRO A 108 -13.30 5.27 10.92
N THR A 109 -13.51 6.44 10.34
CA THR A 109 -14.81 6.90 9.83
C THR A 109 -14.81 6.82 8.30
N GLN A 110 -16.00 6.68 7.71
CA GLN A 110 -16.20 6.80 6.27
C GLN A 110 -16.70 8.21 5.95
N ARG A 111 -16.38 8.70 4.76
CA ARG A 111 -16.86 9.98 4.26
C ARG A 111 -17.58 9.76 2.94
N THR A 112 -18.86 10.13 2.90
CA THR A 112 -19.64 10.21 1.66
C THR A 112 -19.24 11.46 0.89
N GLY A 113 -19.11 11.32 -0.42
CA GLY A 113 -18.67 12.35 -1.35
C GLY A 113 -18.71 11.80 -2.78
N GLU A 114 -19.91 11.68 -3.33
CA GLU A 114 -20.13 11.09 -4.66
C GLU A 114 -19.30 11.78 -5.76
N LEU A 115 -19.33 13.12 -5.82
CA LEU A 115 -18.55 13.87 -6.80
C LEU A 115 -17.05 13.59 -6.69
N PHE A 116 -16.53 13.44 -5.47
CA PHE A 116 -15.13 13.09 -5.25
C PHE A 116 -14.81 11.70 -5.77
N VAL A 117 -15.66 10.70 -5.49
CA VAL A 117 -15.48 9.34 -5.98
C VAL A 117 -15.54 9.29 -7.51
N LEU A 118 -16.54 9.93 -8.13
CA LEU A 118 -16.66 10.01 -9.58
C LEU A 118 -15.43 10.66 -10.23
N THR A 119 -14.90 11.73 -9.63
CA THR A 119 -13.68 12.41 -10.13
C THR A 119 -12.45 11.50 -10.06
N ILE A 120 -12.29 10.72 -8.98
CA ILE A 120 -11.21 9.73 -8.87
C ILE A 120 -11.41 8.61 -9.88
N CYS A 121 -12.65 8.14 -10.07
CA CYS A 121 -12.94 7.11 -11.05
C CYS A 121 -12.63 7.57 -12.48
N GLU A 122 -12.99 8.79 -12.85
CA GLU A 122 -12.63 9.38 -14.14
C GLU A 122 -11.10 9.51 -14.30
N LEU A 123 -10.40 10.01 -13.28
CA LEU A 123 -8.93 10.15 -13.29
C LEU A 123 -8.21 8.81 -13.54
N MET A 124 -8.77 7.72 -13.02
CA MET A 124 -8.15 6.40 -13.02
C MET A 124 -8.73 5.44 -14.06
N ASP A 125 -9.75 5.88 -14.83
CA ASP A 125 -10.54 5.04 -15.72
C ASP A 125 -11.15 3.81 -14.99
N TRP A 126 -11.71 4.07 -13.81
CA TRP A 126 -12.36 3.06 -12.98
C TRP A 126 -13.86 3.06 -13.18
N ASN A 127 -14.46 1.88 -13.03
CA ASN A 127 -15.91 1.73 -13.00
C ASN A 127 -16.46 2.20 -11.63
N PRO A 128 -17.28 3.27 -11.56
CA PRO A 128 -17.75 3.83 -10.30
C PRO A 128 -18.68 2.90 -9.51
N ASP A 129 -19.22 1.85 -10.15
CA ASP A 129 -20.01 0.84 -9.47
C ASP A 129 -19.19 -0.15 -8.66
N TYR A 130 -17.87 -0.16 -8.82
CA TYR A 130 -16.99 -1.14 -8.18
C TYR A 130 -16.38 -0.59 -6.89
N ARG A 131 -15.84 -1.50 -6.09
CA ARG A 131 -15.06 -1.15 -4.90
C ARG A 131 -13.58 -1.29 -5.23
N TYR A 132 -12.79 -0.30 -4.88
CA TYR A 132 -11.35 -0.29 -5.05
C TYR A 132 -10.68 -0.25 -3.68
N LYS A 133 -9.61 -1.03 -3.51
CA LYS A 133 -8.74 -0.97 -2.34
C LYS A 133 -7.34 -0.59 -2.80
N VAL A 134 -6.72 0.35 -2.10
CA VAL A 134 -5.38 0.85 -2.42
C VAL A 134 -4.54 0.79 -1.16
N LEU A 135 -3.37 0.17 -1.24
CA LEU A 135 -2.44 0.12 -0.11
C LEU A 135 -1.75 1.45 0.09
N GLY A 136 -1.57 1.79 1.36
CA GLY A 136 -0.93 3.00 1.79
C GLY A 136 0.38 2.73 2.50
N LYS A 137 1.25 3.74 2.53
CA LYS A 137 2.49 3.75 3.30
C LYS A 137 2.59 5.04 4.10
N MET A 138 3.12 4.96 5.32
CA MET A 138 3.50 6.16 6.05
C MET A 138 4.75 6.75 5.42
N VAL A 139 4.73 8.04 5.14
CA VAL A 139 5.85 8.78 4.57
C VAL A 139 6.07 10.08 5.34
N GLN A 140 7.27 10.63 5.22
CA GLN A 140 7.63 11.92 5.80
C GLN A 140 7.70 12.97 4.69
N ALA A 141 7.03 14.11 4.87
CA ALA A 141 7.25 15.28 4.04
C ALA A 141 7.23 16.53 4.91
N ASN A 142 8.21 17.42 4.71
CA ASN A 142 8.33 18.69 5.44
C ASN A 142 8.21 18.53 6.97
N GLY A 143 8.87 17.49 7.53
CA GLY A 143 8.83 17.18 8.96
C GLY A 143 7.50 16.63 9.48
N THR A 144 6.55 16.31 8.60
CA THR A 144 5.23 15.78 8.97
C THR A 144 5.06 14.34 8.46
N SER A 145 4.60 13.46 9.35
CA SER A 145 4.12 12.12 8.99
C SER A 145 2.78 12.22 8.27
N LEU A 146 2.67 11.56 7.12
CA LEU A 146 1.43 11.44 6.34
C LEU A 146 1.28 10.01 5.80
N ILE A 147 0.07 9.66 5.36
CA ILE A 147 -0.17 8.37 4.69
C ILE A 147 -0.37 8.63 3.21
N ALA A 148 0.47 8.00 2.38
CA ALA A 148 0.42 8.09 0.93
C ALA A 148 -0.18 6.83 0.32
N PHE A 149 -1.06 7.00 -0.67
CA PHE A 149 -1.69 5.93 -1.44
C PHE A 149 -1.37 6.14 -2.92
N ASP A 150 -0.82 5.10 -3.56
CA ASP A 150 -0.59 5.07 -5.01
C ASP A 150 -1.82 4.50 -5.70
N LEU A 151 -2.63 5.37 -6.31
CA LEU A 151 -3.89 4.97 -6.93
C LEU A 151 -3.66 4.02 -8.11
N THR A 152 -2.48 3.98 -8.71
CA THR A 152 -2.19 3.06 -9.83
C THR A 152 -2.07 1.60 -9.39
N SER A 153 -1.91 1.35 -8.10
CA SER A 153 -1.75 0.02 -7.51
C SER A 153 -3.01 -0.41 -6.74
N SER A 154 -4.15 -0.40 -7.43
CA SER A 154 -5.45 -0.72 -6.83
C SER A 154 -5.88 -2.18 -7.05
N GLU A 155 -6.48 -2.78 -6.03
CA GLU A 155 -7.30 -3.99 -6.13
C GLU A 155 -8.74 -3.62 -6.48
N CYS A 156 -9.26 -4.17 -7.58
CA CYS A 156 -10.64 -3.95 -8.01
C CYS A 156 -11.55 -5.09 -7.50
N PHE A 157 -12.71 -4.75 -6.96
CA PHE A 157 -13.74 -5.70 -6.53
C PHE A 157 -15.06 -5.38 -7.23
N PRO A 158 -15.37 -6.04 -8.35
CA PRO A 158 -16.62 -5.86 -9.07
C PRO A 158 -17.85 -6.16 -8.21
N LYS A 159 -19.00 -5.58 -8.53
CA LYS A 159 -20.27 -6.00 -7.93
C LYS A 159 -20.76 -7.30 -8.60
N VAL A 160 -21.11 -8.27 -7.78
CA VAL A 160 -21.75 -9.53 -8.17
C VAL A 160 -23.15 -9.60 -7.56
N VAL A 161 -24.08 -10.25 -8.25
CA VAL A 161 -25.42 -10.49 -7.72
C VAL A 161 -25.35 -11.73 -6.84
N ASN A 162 -25.72 -11.60 -5.56
CA ASN A 162 -25.79 -12.72 -4.64
C ASN A 162 -27.02 -13.61 -4.91
N ARG A 163 -27.15 -14.73 -4.18
CA ARG A 163 -28.30 -15.65 -4.31
C ARG A 163 -29.65 -14.99 -4.05
N ASP A 164 -29.68 -13.91 -3.27
CA ASP A 164 -30.89 -13.15 -2.94
C ASP A 164 -31.20 -12.02 -3.95
N GLY A 165 -30.48 -11.96 -5.08
CA GLY A 165 -30.65 -10.91 -6.08
C GLY A 165 -30.02 -9.55 -5.71
N LYS A 166 -29.32 -9.44 -4.57
CA LYS A 166 -28.66 -8.22 -4.12
C LYS A 166 -27.28 -8.07 -4.74
N LYS A 167 -26.97 -6.90 -5.28
CA LYS A 167 -25.62 -6.54 -5.74
C LYS A 167 -24.69 -6.36 -4.53
N ILE A 168 -23.70 -7.21 -4.39
CA ILE A 168 -22.66 -7.16 -3.35
C ILE A 168 -21.28 -7.05 -4.00
N SER A 169 -20.29 -6.49 -3.33
CA SER A 169 -18.91 -6.55 -3.83
C SER A 169 -18.42 -8.00 -3.83
N SER A 170 -17.74 -8.39 -4.91
CA SER A 170 -17.04 -9.67 -5.03
C SER A 170 -16.03 -9.84 -3.90
N ARG A 171 -15.85 -11.09 -3.46
CA ARG A 171 -14.75 -11.47 -2.57
C ARG A 171 -13.45 -11.69 -3.33
N GLN A 172 -13.54 -12.00 -4.62
CA GLN A 172 -12.41 -12.14 -5.52
C GLN A 172 -12.06 -10.76 -6.08
N SER A 173 -10.84 -10.30 -5.83
CA SER A 173 -10.29 -9.13 -6.49
C SER A 173 -9.88 -9.46 -7.93
N ILE A 174 -9.97 -8.46 -8.79
CA ILE A 174 -9.38 -8.45 -10.11
C ILE A 174 -8.21 -7.46 -10.05
N PHE A 175 -7.06 -7.92 -10.50
CA PHE A 175 -5.88 -7.09 -10.67
C PHE A 175 -5.82 -6.55 -12.09
N ALA A 176 -5.03 -5.50 -12.28
CA ALA A 176 -4.79 -4.97 -13.61
C ALA A 176 -4.13 -6.04 -14.51
N GLU A 177 -4.50 -6.09 -15.78
CA GLU A 177 -4.14 -7.17 -16.71
C GLU A 177 -2.63 -7.42 -16.79
N GLN A 178 -1.83 -6.36 -16.67
CA GLN A 178 -0.37 -6.42 -16.68
C GLN A 178 0.24 -7.23 -15.51
N TRP A 179 -0.56 -7.61 -14.50
CA TRP A 179 -0.13 -8.46 -13.38
C TRP A 179 -0.53 -9.94 -13.54
N SER A 180 -1.32 -10.27 -14.56
CA SER A 180 -1.76 -11.65 -14.79
C SER A 180 -0.56 -12.56 -15.07
N GLY A 181 -0.44 -13.65 -14.29
CA GLY A 181 0.62 -14.64 -14.46
C GLY A 181 2.02 -14.22 -13.96
N LYS A 182 2.14 -13.14 -13.19
CA LYS A 182 3.41 -12.66 -12.59
C LYS A 182 3.26 -12.41 -11.09
N PHE A 183 4.35 -12.59 -10.33
CA PHE A 183 4.37 -12.23 -8.91
C PHE A 183 4.68 -10.74 -8.67
N GLY A 184 5.42 -10.12 -9.60
CA GLY A 184 5.79 -8.71 -9.55
C GLY A 184 6.97 -8.42 -10.47
N PRO A 185 7.70 -7.31 -10.28
CA PRO A 185 8.96 -7.09 -10.98
C PRO A 185 10.03 -8.05 -10.45
N THR A 186 11.02 -8.35 -11.28
CA THR A 186 12.22 -9.07 -10.79
C THR A 186 13.03 -8.19 -9.85
N TYR A 187 13.89 -8.81 -9.03
CA TYR A 187 14.77 -8.09 -8.11
C TYR A 187 15.67 -7.10 -8.86
N SER A 188 16.21 -7.52 -10.02
CA SER A 188 17.05 -6.69 -10.88
C SER A 188 16.29 -5.50 -11.49
N GLU A 189 15.06 -5.71 -11.96
CA GLU A 189 14.18 -4.63 -12.46
C GLU A 189 13.83 -3.61 -11.37
N SER A 190 13.56 -4.09 -10.15
CA SER A 190 13.23 -3.26 -9.00
C SER A 190 14.39 -2.37 -8.57
N ARG A 191 15.62 -2.92 -8.52
CA ARG A 191 16.85 -2.15 -8.23
C ARG A 191 17.07 -1.04 -9.25
N ARG A 192 16.97 -1.36 -10.55
CA ARG A 192 17.11 -0.38 -11.63
C ARG A 192 16.04 0.72 -11.55
N SER A 193 14.80 0.35 -11.24
CA SER A 193 13.70 1.31 -11.07
C SER A 193 13.90 2.24 -9.87
N LEU A 194 14.47 1.73 -8.78
CA LEU A 194 14.79 2.53 -7.60
C LEU A 194 15.89 3.55 -7.92
N GLU A 195 16.93 3.14 -8.65
CA GLU A 195 18.02 4.01 -9.10
C GLU A 195 17.50 5.17 -9.95
N VAL A 196 16.61 4.90 -10.93
CA VAL A 196 15.97 5.95 -11.73
C VAL A 196 15.13 6.90 -10.85
N LYS A 197 14.35 6.38 -9.90
CA LYS A 197 13.52 7.20 -9.00
C LYS A 197 14.33 8.07 -8.04
N THR A 198 15.52 7.64 -7.63
CA THR A 198 16.42 8.47 -6.80
C THR A 198 17.02 9.66 -7.57
N PHE A 199 17.15 9.56 -8.90
CA PHE A 199 17.50 10.72 -9.73
C PHE A 199 16.37 11.76 -9.82
N ASP A 200 15.11 11.36 -9.62
CA ASP A 200 13.91 12.20 -9.72
C ASP A 200 13.41 12.80 -8.38
N ASN A 201 14.30 13.04 -7.42
CA ASN A 201 14.08 13.92 -6.24
C ASN A 201 13.13 13.45 -5.10
N TYR A 202 12.94 12.15 -4.85
CA TYR A 202 12.35 11.72 -3.57
C TYR A 202 13.01 10.45 -3.00
N THR A 203 13.55 10.55 -1.77
CA THR A 203 14.02 9.40 -0.99
C THR A 203 12.83 8.77 -0.25
N VAL A 204 12.45 7.55 -0.63
CA VAL A 204 11.54 6.70 0.16
C VAL A 204 12.39 5.75 0.99
N ILE A 205 12.53 6.03 2.29
CA ILE A 205 13.22 5.13 3.22
C ILE A 205 12.21 4.11 3.75
N THR A 206 12.36 2.85 3.37
CA THR A 206 11.75 1.73 4.09
C THR A 206 12.64 1.42 5.29
N VAL A 207 12.20 1.76 6.49
CA VAL A 207 12.95 1.53 7.72
C VAL A 207 12.86 0.04 8.09
N ASN A 208 13.89 -0.74 7.76
CA ASN A 208 14.29 -1.88 8.58
C ASN A 208 15.54 -1.47 9.33
N GLY A 209 15.44 -1.46 10.66
CA GLY A 209 16.34 -0.78 11.57
C GLY A 209 17.84 -1.04 11.31
N LYS A 210 18.52 -0.01 10.81
CA LYS A 210 19.87 0.44 11.20
C LYS A 210 20.11 1.82 10.56
N LYS A 211 20.63 2.75 11.37
CA LYS A 211 20.83 4.18 11.04
C LYS A 211 21.75 4.37 9.84
N THR A 212 21.42 5.30 8.95
CA THR A 212 22.42 6.03 8.15
C THR A 212 21.95 7.47 7.99
N GLU A 213 22.86 8.40 8.28
CA GLU A 213 22.62 9.85 8.33
C GLU A 213 22.48 10.46 6.93
N VAL A 214 21.71 11.54 6.88
CA VAL A 214 21.34 12.29 5.67
C VAL A 214 22.30 13.47 5.50
N HIS A 215 22.66 13.77 4.25
CA HIS A 215 23.01 15.14 3.84
C HIS A 215 22.22 15.52 2.59
N PRO A 216 21.39 16.58 2.64
CA PRO A 216 20.99 17.29 1.43
C PRO A 216 22.18 18.15 0.97
N GLN A 217 22.66 17.98 -0.26
CA GLN A 217 23.46 19.02 -0.88
C GLN A 217 22.54 20.21 -1.15
N ALA A 218 22.72 21.28 -0.37
CA ALA A 218 22.21 22.59 -0.71
C ALA A 218 22.78 22.98 -2.07
N GLN A 219 21.90 23.21 -3.05
CA GLN A 219 22.28 23.95 -4.24
C GLN A 219 22.74 25.33 -3.80
N SER A 220 24.05 25.55 -3.86
CA SER A 220 24.66 26.87 -3.73
C SER A 220 24.12 27.75 -4.85
N GLN A 221 23.24 28.69 -4.48
CA GLN A 221 22.93 29.83 -5.33
C GLN A 221 24.22 30.63 -5.50
N GLN A 222 24.79 30.61 -6.70
CA GLN A 222 25.77 31.62 -7.09
C GLN A 222 25.06 32.97 -7.12
N GLN A 223 25.26 33.73 -6.05
CA GLN A 223 24.96 35.15 -5.97
C GLN A 223 26.02 35.88 -6.81
N GLY A 224 25.66 36.22 -8.05
CA GLY A 224 26.47 37.07 -8.92
C GLY A 224 26.55 38.48 -8.32
N SER A 225 27.75 38.84 -7.91
CA SER A 225 28.17 40.09 -7.29
C SER A 225 27.73 41.34 -8.04
N MET A 226 27.15 42.30 -7.32
CA MET A 226 27.31 43.72 -7.65
C MET A 226 28.80 44.09 -7.64
N GLY A 227 29.18 44.94 -8.57
CA GLY A 227 30.47 45.61 -8.65
C GLY A 227 30.33 46.90 -9.44
N ASP A 228 30.00 47.98 -8.74
CA ASP A 228 30.18 49.41 -9.07
C ASP A 228 31.62 49.72 -9.57
N PRO A 229 31.99 50.99 -9.88
CA PRO A 229 31.31 52.06 -10.62
C PRO A 229 32.24 52.64 -11.73
N LEU A 230 31.72 53.55 -12.57
CA LEU A 230 32.40 54.75 -13.09
C LEU A 230 31.38 55.70 -13.74
#